data_AF-A3YGA8-F1
#
_entry.id   AF-A3YGA8-F1
#
_cell.length_a   1.000
_cell.length_b   1.000
_cell.length_c   1.000
_cell.angle_alpha   90.00
_cell.angle_beta   90.00
_cell.angle_gamma   90.00
#
_symmetry.space_group_name_H-M   'P 1'
#
loop_
_entity.id
_entity.type
_entity.pdbx_description
1 polymer ?
#
loop_
_entity_poly.entity_id
_entity_poly.type
_entity_poly.pdbx_seq_one_letter_code
_entity_poly.pdbx_strand_id
1 'polypeptide(L)'
;MKEALDLAMVLATFEQEVDLAFSGAGVSLLHQDQLPDNEKGKALFKMLASFEFYDLDKLYIPAKQASAKEVKISPLATQLSEQDWGKMLTRYQHTFRF
;
A
#
# COMPACT_ATOMS: atom_id res chain seq x y z
N MET A 1 -10.51 0.02 -4.75
CA MET A 1 -9.16 -0.38 -4.24
C MET A 1 -8.27 -0.86 -5.37
N LYS A 2 -8.72 -1.72 -6.29
CA LYS A 2 -7.98 -2.06 -7.52
C LYS A 2 -7.63 -0.82 -8.34
N GLU A 3 -8.58 0.10 -8.45
CA GLU A 3 -8.43 1.35 -9.22
C GLU A 3 -7.28 2.21 -8.70
N ALA A 4 -7.07 2.23 -7.39
CA ALA A 4 -5.95 2.94 -6.76
C ALA A 4 -4.59 2.36 -7.17
N LEU A 5 -4.49 1.03 -7.18
CA LEU A 5 -3.28 0.32 -7.60
C LEU A 5 -3.03 0.48 -9.11
N ASP A 6 -4.09 0.39 -9.93
CA ASP A 6 -3.99 0.62 -11.38
C ASP A 6 -3.50 2.04 -11.67
N LEU A 7 -4.08 3.05 -10.98
CA LEU A 7 -3.67 4.44 -11.14
C LEU A 7 -2.20 4.64 -10.75
N ALA A 8 -1.75 4.07 -9.63
CA ALA A 8 -0.36 4.16 -9.20
C ALA A 8 0.60 3.60 -10.26
N MET A 9 0.28 2.44 -10.84
CA MET A 9 1.08 1.83 -11.91
C MET A 9 1.07 2.67 -13.19
N VAL A 10 -0.08 3.24 -13.57
CA VAL A 10 -0.18 4.14 -14.73
C VAL A 10 0.68 5.38 -14.52
N LEU A 11 0.60 6.02 -13.36
CA LEU A 11 1.42 7.20 -13.03
C LEU A 11 2.91 6.88 -13.04
N ALA A 12 3.31 5.74 -12.45
CA ALA A 12 4.69 5.28 -12.50
C ALA A 12 5.19 5.00 -13.93
N THR A 13 4.32 4.52 -14.82
CA THR A 13 4.65 4.34 -16.25
C THR A 13 4.97 5.67 -16.95
N PHE A 14 4.44 6.77 -16.44
CA PHE A 14 4.76 8.14 -16.88
C PHE A 14 5.85 8.80 -16.01
N GLU A 15 6.69 7.99 -15.37
CA GLU A 15 7.86 8.41 -14.57
C GLU A 15 7.50 9.40 -13.44
N GLN A 16 6.27 9.35 -12.94
CA GLN A 16 5.90 10.13 -11.75
C GLN A 16 6.39 9.43 -10.49
N GLU A 17 6.95 10.20 -9.55
CA GLU A 17 7.25 9.69 -8.21
C GLU A 17 5.93 9.42 -7.47
N VAL A 18 5.63 8.14 -7.24
CA VAL A 18 4.40 7.70 -6.59
C VAL A 18 4.73 6.93 -5.33
N ASP A 19 4.19 7.43 -4.22
CA ASP A 19 4.25 6.78 -2.93
C ASP A 19 2.85 6.27 -2.56
N LEU A 20 2.76 5.07 -1.97
CA LEU A 20 1.48 4.48 -1.56
C LEU A 20 1.33 4.48 -0.05
N ALA A 21 0.19 4.97 0.42
CA ALA A 21 -0.16 5.01 1.83
C ALA A 21 -1.36 4.09 2.10
N PHE A 22 -1.17 3.03 2.88
CA PHE A 22 -2.24 2.08 3.24
C PHE A 22 -2.71 2.34 4.67
N SER A 23 -4.01 2.52 4.83
CA SER A 23 -4.65 2.72 6.14
C SER A 23 -6.02 2.06 6.19
N GLY A 24 -6.58 1.93 7.39
CA GLY A 24 -7.88 1.28 7.61
C GLY A 24 -7.92 -0.14 7.02
N ALA A 25 -8.98 -0.46 6.28
CA ALA A 25 -9.14 -1.76 5.63
C ALA A 25 -8.10 -2.03 4.52
N GLY A 26 -7.48 -0.98 3.95
CA GLY A 26 -6.46 -1.12 2.91
C GLY A 26 -5.17 -1.78 3.36
N VAL A 27 -4.89 -1.77 4.67
CA VAL A 27 -3.73 -2.48 5.26
C VAL A 27 -3.79 -3.98 4.97
N SER A 28 -5.00 -4.53 4.82
CA SER A 28 -5.20 -5.95 4.50
C SER A 28 -4.53 -6.39 3.20
N LEU A 29 -4.30 -5.49 2.23
CA LEU A 29 -3.56 -5.82 1.02
C LEU A 29 -2.11 -6.22 1.28
N LEU A 30 -1.51 -5.64 2.32
CA LEU A 30 -0.11 -5.85 2.68
C LEU A 30 0.08 -7.07 3.58
N HIS A 31 -0.99 -7.76 3.97
CA HIS A 31 -0.89 -8.96 4.80
C HIS A 31 -0.22 -10.09 3.99
N GLN A 32 0.77 -10.75 4.60
CA GLN A 32 1.38 -11.94 4.04
C GLN A 32 0.51 -13.18 4.30
N ASP A 33 0.79 -14.26 3.57
CA ASP A 33 0.16 -15.57 3.77
C ASP A 33 -1.38 -15.56 3.63
N GLN A 34 -1.92 -14.60 2.86
CA GLN A 34 -3.34 -14.55 2.54
C GLN A 34 -3.75 -15.80 1.77
N LEU A 35 -4.68 -16.57 2.34
CA LEU A 35 -5.34 -17.65 1.62
C LEU A 35 -6.37 -17.01 0.68
N PRO A 36 -6.28 -17.22 -0.64
CA PRO A 36 -7.32 -16.78 -1.56
C PRO A 36 -8.60 -17.57 -1.25
N ASP A 37 -9.56 -16.91 -0.62
CA ASP A 37 -10.91 -17.47 -0.48
C ASP A 37 -11.63 -17.23 -1.82
N ASN A 38 -12.07 -18.29 -2.48
CA ASN A 38 -12.63 -18.27 -3.83
C ASN A 38 -13.87 -17.36 -3.94
N GLU A 39 -14.48 -16.97 -2.83
CA GLU A 39 -15.68 -16.13 -2.77
C GLU A 39 -15.39 -14.62 -2.62
N LYS A 40 -14.15 -14.21 -2.33
CA LYS A 40 -13.82 -12.81 -1.98
C LYS A 40 -12.82 -12.17 -2.91
N GLY A 41 -13.25 -11.99 -4.17
CA GLY A 41 -12.66 -11.03 -5.08
C GLY A 41 -11.24 -11.36 -5.55
N LYS A 42 -10.80 -10.65 -6.60
CA LYS A 42 -9.48 -10.83 -7.21
C LYS A 42 -8.40 -10.73 -6.13
N ALA A 43 -7.43 -11.64 -6.16
CA ALA A 43 -6.25 -11.66 -5.28
C ALA A 43 -5.37 -10.41 -5.50
N LEU A 44 -5.84 -9.23 -5.06
CA LEU A 44 -5.19 -7.93 -5.27
C LEU A 44 -3.80 -7.86 -4.64
N PHE A 45 -3.55 -8.65 -3.58
CA PHE A 45 -2.21 -8.79 -3.01
C PHE A 45 -1.17 -9.28 -4.04
N LYS A 46 -1.57 -10.05 -5.06
CA LYS A 46 -0.68 -10.48 -6.14
C LYS A 46 -0.19 -9.32 -7.02
N MET A 47 -0.95 -8.23 -7.07
CA MET A 47 -0.58 -7.03 -7.82
C MET A 47 0.61 -6.29 -7.16
N LEU A 48 0.80 -6.47 -5.85
CA LEU A 48 1.97 -5.92 -5.15
C LEU A 48 3.29 -6.52 -5.67
N ALA A 49 3.28 -7.76 -6.18
CA ALA A 49 4.46 -8.35 -6.81
C ALA A 49 4.85 -7.62 -8.10
N SER A 50 3.92 -6.93 -8.74
CA SER A 50 4.22 -6.13 -9.93
C SER A 50 4.90 -4.81 -9.59
N PHE A 51 4.82 -4.31 -8.36
CA PHE A 51 5.34 -2.99 -7.98
C PHE A 51 6.84 -2.82 -8.22
N GLU A 52 7.61 -3.91 -8.11
CA GLU A 52 9.04 -3.93 -8.42
C GLU A 52 9.34 -3.49 -9.86
N PHE A 53 8.44 -3.75 -10.81
CA PHE A 53 8.62 -3.36 -12.22
C PHE A 53 8.24 -1.91 -12.52
N TYR A 54 7.63 -1.20 -11.56
CA TYR A 54 7.16 0.17 -11.70
C TYR A 54 7.85 1.12 -10.72
N ASP A 55 8.96 0.70 -10.09
CA ASP A 55 9.68 1.46 -9.06
C ASP A 55 8.75 1.94 -7.91
N LEU A 56 7.70 1.17 -7.60
CA LEU A 56 6.74 1.46 -6.53
C LEU A 56 7.22 0.84 -5.20
N ASP A 57 8.32 1.36 -4.67
CA ASP A 57 9.01 0.83 -3.48
C ASP A 57 8.61 1.53 -2.17
N LYS A 58 8.08 2.75 -2.24
CA LYS A 58 7.66 3.55 -1.07
C LYS A 58 6.23 3.25 -0.65
N LEU A 59 6.06 2.17 0.13
CA LEU A 59 4.78 1.81 0.75
C LEU A 59 4.79 2.18 2.23
N TYR A 60 3.78 2.92 2.70
CA TYR A 60 3.70 3.35 4.10
C TYR A 60 2.45 2.84 4.80
N ILE A 61 2.58 2.54 6.09
CA ILE A 61 1.46 2.24 6.99
C ILE A 61 1.61 2.94 8.34
N PRO A 62 0.50 3.31 9.02
CA PRO A 62 0.58 3.76 10.41
C PRO A 62 1.01 2.60 11.32
N ALA A 63 2.00 2.83 12.19
CA ALA A 63 2.56 1.83 13.08
C ALA A 63 1.49 1.14 13.96
N LYS A 64 0.48 1.89 14.43
CA LYS A 64 -0.64 1.36 15.20
C LYS A 64 -1.43 0.28 14.46
N GLN A 65 -1.48 0.34 13.13
CA GLN A 65 -2.18 -0.61 12.27
C GLN A 65 -1.30 -1.79 11.86
N ALA A 66 0.03 -1.64 11.93
CA ALA A 66 0.98 -2.72 11.70
C ALA A 66 1.06 -3.72 12.87
N SER A 67 0.76 -3.25 14.09
CA SER A 67 0.88 -4.00 15.34
C SER A 67 -0.29 -4.95 15.66
N ALA A 68 -1.12 -5.31 14.68
CA ALA A 68 -2.09 -6.40 14.86
C ALA A 68 -1.32 -7.72 15.01
N LYS A 69 -1.15 -8.18 16.26
CA LYS A 69 -0.21 -9.24 16.69
C LYS A 69 -0.23 -10.56 15.91
N GLU A 70 -1.28 -10.83 15.15
CA GLU A 70 -1.49 -12.10 14.46
C GLU A 70 -1.19 -12.03 12.96
N VAL A 71 -0.86 -10.85 12.43
CA VAL A 71 -0.72 -10.65 10.98
C VAL A 71 0.69 -10.19 10.64
N LYS A 72 1.36 -10.96 9.78
CA LYS A 72 2.62 -10.55 9.16
C LYS A 72 2.32 -9.54 8.06
N ILE A 73 2.91 -8.36 8.16
CA ILE A 73 2.87 -7.35 7.11
C ILE A 73 4.06 -7.57 6.16
N SER A 74 3.84 -7.31 4.87
CA SER A 74 4.87 -7.35 3.85
C SER A 74 6.08 -6.47 4.23
N PRO A 75 7.32 -6.95 4.08
CA PRO A 75 8.52 -6.17 4.36
C PRO A 75 8.69 -4.95 3.45
N LEU A 76 7.94 -4.90 2.33
CA LEU A 76 7.89 -3.73 1.45
C LEU A 76 7.25 -2.50 2.11
N ALA A 77 6.48 -2.70 3.20
CA ALA A 77 5.80 -1.61 3.89
C ALA A 77 6.64 -1.02 5.03
N THR A 78 6.90 0.27 4.93
CA THR A 78 7.53 1.07 5.98
C THR A 78 6.48 1.54 7.00
N GLN A 79 6.72 1.23 8.27
CA GLN A 79 5.85 1.66 9.36
C GLN A 79 6.21 3.08 9.80
N LEU A 80 5.22 3.96 9.87
CA LEU A 80 5.38 5.35 10.31
C LEU A 80 4.69 5.59 11.65
N SER A 81 5.31 6.38 12.52
CA SER A 81 4.66 6.92 13.71
C SER A 81 3.48 7.81 13.32
N GLU A 82 2.55 8.11 14.23
CA GLU A 82 1.45 9.03 13.90
C GLU A 82 1.93 10.43 13.49
N GLN A 83 3.04 10.89 14.08
CA GLN A 83 3.64 12.17 13.74
C GLN A 83 4.27 12.13 12.34
N ASP A 84 4.99 11.06 12.01
CA ASP A 84 5.65 10.93 10.71
C ASP A 84 4.64 10.65 9.60
N TRP A 85 3.56 9.94 9.90
CA TRP A 85 2.43 9.75 8.98
C TRP A 85 1.80 11.10 8.60
N GLY A 86 1.49 11.93 9.59
CA GLY A 86 0.95 13.27 9.35
C GLY A 86 1.90 14.14 8.52
N LYS A 87 3.20 14.14 8.87
CA LYS A 87 4.23 14.86 8.09
C LYS A 87 4.37 14.33 6.68
N MET A 88 4.35 13.02 6.48
CA MET A 88 4.47 12.38 5.17
C MET A 88 3.34 12.83 4.24
N LEU A 89 2.08 12.81 4.70
CA LEU A 89 0.94 13.23 3.89
C LEU A 89 1.01 14.69 3.42
N THR A 90 1.71 15.57 4.16
CA THR A 90 1.89 16.97 3.77
C THR A 90 2.98 17.22 2.72
N ARG A 91 3.80 16.21 2.38
CA ARG A 91 4.91 16.36 1.43
C ARG A 91 4.45 16.34 -0.03
N TYR A 92 3.28 15.76 -0.31
CA TYR A 92 2.80 15.56 -1.68
C TYR A 92 1.98 16.76 -2.14
N GLN A 93 2.20 17.14 -3.40
CA GLN A 93 1.41 18.16 -4.07
C GLN A 93 -0.01 17.67 -4.38
N HIS A 94 -0.15 16.36 -4.64
CA HIS A 94 -1.42 15.73 -5.00
C HIS A 94 -1.61 14.44 -4.19
N THR A 95 -2.81 14.27 -3.64
CA THR A 95 -3.19 13.09 -2.87
C THR A 95 -4.51 12.56 -3.38
N PHE A 96 -4.53 11.30 -3.83
CA PHE A 96 -5.74 10.59 -4.25
C PHE A 96 -6.15 9.61 -3.14
N ARG A 97 -7.40 9.69 -2.68
CA ARG A 97 -7.95 8.80 -1.65
C ARG A 97 -9.12 7.99 -2.21
N PHE A 98 -9.12 6.69 -1.91
CA PHE A 98 -10.11 5.71 -2.34
C PHE A 98 -10.74 5.02 -1.14
#